data_AF-A0AA35U3Z0-F1
#
_entry.id   AF-A0AA35U3Z0-F1
#
_cell.length_a   1.000
_cell.length_b   1.000
_cell.length_c   1.000
_cell.angle_alpha   90.00
_cell.angle_beta   90.00
_cell.angle_gamma   90.00
#
_symmetry.space_group_name_H-M   'P 1'
#
loop_
_entity.id
_entity.type
_entity.pdbx_description
1 polymer ?
#
loop_
_entity_poly.entity_id
_entity_poly.type
_entity_poly.pdbx_seq_one_letter_code
_entity_poly.pdbx_strand_id
1 'polypeptide(L)'
;MKNQRRDFLKSACAPVALALLGIPLAAACSGEDENDEILSEGPVEIDLSSSQFRALEEINGWINYRSENLLLIRVSSTEILAFNNACPHQGFRNGWSLEGNSFRCSNHGRSYNANCSSALRCYTTRISGNTLTVSR
;
A
#
# COMPACT_ATOMS: atom_id res chain seq x y z
N MET A 1 -4.95 23.00 -33.60
CA MET A 1 -4.87 23.93 -32.45
C MET A 1 -6.23 24.05 -31.78
N LYS A 2 -6.41 23.39 -30.62
CA LYS A 2 -7.07 23.89 -29.40
C LYS A 2 -6.88 22.84 -28.30
N ASN A 3 -6.08 23.20 -27.31
CA ASN A 3 -5.86 22.48 -26.06
C ASN A 3 -7.16 22.44 -25.24
N GLN A 4 -7.46 21.31 -24.62
CA GLN A 4 -8.31 21.23 -23.43
C GLN A 4 -7.47 20.52 -22.36
N ARG A 5 -6.57 21.29 -21.76
CA ARG A 5 -5.84 20.92 -20.56
C ARG A 5 -6.76 21.18 -19.37
N ARG A 6 -6.81 20.21 -18.45
CA ARG A 6 -7.16 20.36 -17.03
C ARG A 6 -8.64 20.61 -16.77
N ASP A 7 -9.36 19.51 -16.60
CA ASP A 7 -10.43 19.43 -15.60
C ASP A 7 -9.79 19.51 -14.21
N PHE A 8 -9.30 20.71 -13.91
CA PHE A 8 -9.05 21.19 -12.58
C PHE A 8 -10.43 21.40 -11.98
N LEU A 9 -11.05 20.31 -11.51
CA LEU A 9 -12.28 20.38 -10.74
C LEU A 9 -12.02 21.39 -9.63
N LYS A 10 -12.70 22.52 -9.80
CA LYS A 10 -12.63 23.70 -8.98
C LYS A 10 -13.19 23.33 -7.61
N SER A 11 -12.33 22.92 -6.68
CA SER A 11 -12.65 23.03 -5.26
C SER A 11 -12.29 24.46 -4.82
N ALA A 12 -13.12 25.40 -5.24
CA ALA A 12 -13.09 26.75 -4.71
C ALA A 12 -13.78 26.70 -3.35
N CYS A 13 -12.96 26.65 -2.30
CA CYS A 13 -13.39 26.97 -0.95
C CYS A 13 -13.76 28.46 -0.95
N ALA A 14 -15.02 28.77 -1.24
CA ALA A 14 -15.58 30.10 -1.07
C ALA A 14 -15.92 30.26 0.42
N PRO A 15 -15.26 31.16 1.18
CA PRO A 15 -15.70 31.46 2.53
C PRO A 15 -17.00 32.26 2.41
N VAL A 16 -18.11 31.61 2.77
CA VAL A 16 -19.45 32.18 2.82
C VAL A 16 -19.48 33.26 3.91
N ALA A 17 -19.57 34.53 3.49
CA ALA A 17 -20.11 35.57 4.34
C ALA A 17 -21.65 35.41 4.36
N LEU A 18 -22.17 34.78 5.41
CA LEU A 18 -23.52 35.05 5.90
C LEU A 18 -23.56 34.77 7.40
N ALA A 19 -23.41 35.85 8.16
CA ALA A 19 -23.76 35.87 9.57
C ALA A 19 -25.28 35.73 9.73
N LEU A 20 -25.69 35.25 10.91
CA LEU A 20 -27.06 35.19 11.43
C LEU A 20 -27.87 33.99 10.94
N LEU A 21 -27.74 32.87 11.64
CA LEU A 21 -28.82 32.03 12.19
C LEU A 21 -28.13 30.85 12.92
N GLY A 22 -28.21 30.83 14.25
CA GLY A 22 -27.48 29.89 15.11
C GLY A 22 -27.97 28.44 15.03
N ILE A 23 -27.55 27.72 13.99
CA ILE A 23 -27.70 26.26 13.85
C ILE A 23 -26.28 25.67 13.78
N PRO A 24 -25.96 24.59 14.53
CA PRO A 24 -24.64 23.97 14.43
C PRO A 24 -24.50 23.36 13.03
N LEU A 25 -23.56 23.88 12.24
CA LEU A 25 -23.21 23.32 10.95
C LEU A 25 -22.48 21.99 11.20
N ALA A 26 -23.22 20.89 11.12
CA ALA A 26 -22.61 19.58 10.93
C ALA A 26 -21.82 19.60 9.60
N ALA A 27 -20.55 19.20 9.66
CA ALA A 27 -19.64 19.16 8.54
C ALA A 27 -20.24 18.33 7.39
N ALA A 28 -20.42 18.97 6.23
CA ALA A 28 -20.77 18.27 5.00
C ALA A 28 -19.49 17.66 4.40
N CYS A 29 -19.16 16.42 4.81
CA CYS A 29 -18.30 15.56 3.99
C CYS A 29 -19.17 14.99 2.87
N SER A 30 -18.94 15.43 1.65
CA SER A 30 -19.53 14.85 0.44
C SER A 30 -18.43 14.13 -0.33
N GLY A 31 -18.56 12.81 -0.44
CA GLY A 31 -17.70 11.97 -1.25
C GLY A 31 -17.74 10.53 -0.76
N GLU A 32 -18.89 9.88 -0.89
CA GLU A 32 -19.00 8.42 -0.81
C GLU A 32 -18.70 7.88 -2.20
N ASP A 33 -17.57 7.19 -2.36
CA ASP A 33 -17.36 6.22 -3.44
C ASP A 33 -16.33 5.16 -3.00
N GLU A 34 -16.81 3.91 -3.01
CA GLU A 34 -16.06 2.66 -3.23
C GLU A 34 -15.10 2.14 -2.14
N ASN A 35 -15.65 1.35 -1.21
CA ASN A 35 -15.04 0.21 -0.51
C ASN A 35 -13.50 0.19 -0.38
N ASP A 36 -12.92 1.25 0.17
CA ASP A 36 -11.63 1.18 0.82
C ASP A 36 -11.86 0.36 2.09
N GLU A 37 -11.37 -0.89 2.10
CA GLU A 37 -11.03 -1.52 3.37
C GLU A 37 -10.15 -0.51 4.10
N ILE A 38 -10.67 0.06 5.19
CA ILE A 38 -9.93 0.96 6.07
C ILE A 38 -8.79 0.12 6.64
N LEU A 39 -7.68 0.05 5.91
CA LEU A 39 -6.42 -0.39 6.44
C LEU A 39 -6.12 0.59 7.56
N SER A 40 -6.03 0.08 8.79
CA SER A 40 -5.72 0.89 9.97
C SER A 40 -4.61 1.88 9.63
N GLU A 41 -4.90 3.17 9.73
CA GLU A 41 -3.89 4.22 9.59
C GLU A 41 -2.85 4.01 10.70
N GLY A 42 -1.70 3.46 10.32
CA GLY A 42 -0.66 3.11 11.28
C GLY A 42 0.30 2.04 10.76
N PRO A 43 1.44 1.87 11.46
CA PRO A 43 2.39 0.83 11.13
C PRO A 43 1.78 -0.56 11.33
N VAL A 44 2.17 -1.51 10.48
CA VAL A 44 1.86 -2.94 10.68
C VAL A 44 2.92 -3.54 11.56
N GLU A 45 2.51 -4.18 12.65
CA GLU A 45 3.40 -5.00 13.46
C GLU A 45 3.15 -6.48 13.16
N ILE A 46 4.19 -7.15 12.69
CA ILE A 46 4.16 -8.56 12.28
C ILE A 46 5.05 -9.35 13.23
N ASP A 47 4.48 -10.30 13.95
CA ASP A 47 5.24 -11.28 14.72
C ASP A 47 5.81 -12.36 13.78
N LEU A 48 7.11 -12.29 13.54
CA LEU A 48 7.87 -13.23 12.70
C LEU A 48 7.95 -14.64 13.31
N SER A 49 7.58 -14.84 14.59
CA SER A 49 7.54 -16.17 15.20
C SER A 49 6.28 -16.96 14.84
N SER A 50 5.26 -16.27 14.32
CA SER A 50 4.01 -16.90 13.91
C SER A 50 4.23 -17.85 12.73
N SER A 51 3.58 -19.01 12.77
CA SER A 51 3.68 -20.05 11.75
C SER A 51 3.32 -19.55 10.34
N GLN A 52 2.51 -18.50 10.25
CA GLN A 52 2.15 -17.85 8.99
C GLN A 52 3.36 -17.25 8.26
N PHE A 53 4.37 -16.78 9.00
CA PHE A 53 5.52 -16.07 8.44
C PHE A 53 6.78 -16.94 8.35
N ARG A 54 6.66 -18.26 8.53
CA ARG A 54 7.79 -19.21 8.40
C ARG A 54 8.51 -19.14 7.07
N ALA A 55 7.82 -18.77 6.00
CA ALA A 55 8.46 -18.53 4.71
C ALA A 55 9.58 -17.48 4.82
N LEU A 56 9.44 -16.48 5.70
CA LEU A 56 10.42 -15.42 5.95
C LEU A 56 11.52 -15.85 6.92
N GLU A 57 11.65 -17.12 7.32
CA GLU A 57 12.82 -17.62 8.06
C GLU A 57 14.04 -17.75 7.13
N GLU A 58 13.81 -18.03 5.85
CA GLU A 58 14.85 -18.25 4.84
C GLU A 58 15.10 -17.00 3.98
N ILE A 59 16.35 -16.78 3.57
CA ILE A 59 16.69 -15.75 2.57
C ILE A 59 16.05 -16.14 1.23
N ASN A 60 15.45 -15.16 0.53
CA ASN A 60 14.55 -15.31 -0.62
C ASN A 60 13.19 -15.93 -0.30
N GLY A 61 12.95 -16.25 0.97
CA GLY A 61 11.62 -16.52 1.49
C GLY A 61 10.70 -15.33 1.32
N TRP A 62 9.47 -15.55 0.85
CA TRP A 62 8.51 -14.49 0.60
C TRP A 62 7.09 -14.91 0.94
N ILE A 63 6.22 -13.92 1.18
CA ILE A 63 4.79 -14.13 1.42
C ILE A 63 3.98 -12.98 0.81
N ASN A 64 2.82 -13.33 0.27
CA ASN A 64 1.76 -12.37 -0.04
C ASN A 64 0.80 -12.30 1.16
N TYR A 65 1.03 -11.33 2.04
CA TYR A 65 0.26 -11.11 3.25
C TYR A 65 -0.99 -10.27 2.95
N ARG A 66 -2.07 -10.99 2.61
CA ARG A 66 -3.28 -10.40 2.00
C ARG A 66 -4.05 -9.48 2.93
N SER A 67 -4.15 -9.80 4.22
CA SER A 67 -4.94 -9.00 5.17
C SER A 67 -4.41 -7.58 5.36
N GLU A 68 -3.12 -7.36 5.07
CA GLU A 68 -2.49 -6.03 5.17
C GLU A 68 -2.10 -5.47 3.80
N ASN A 69 -2.48 -6.15 2.72
CA ASN A 69 -2.12 -5.81 1.35
C ASN A 69 -0.59 -5.68 1.12
N LEU A 70 0.19 -6.57 1.74
CA LEU A 70 1.65 -6.56 1.71
C LEU A 70 2.25 -7.75 0.94
N LEU A 71 3.30 -7.48 0.15
CA LEU A 71 4.26 -8.47 -0.30
C LEU A 71 5.53 -8.33 0.53
N LEU A 72 5.95 -9.41 1.18
CA LEU A 72 7.14 -9.42 2.02
C LEU A 72 8.17 -10.39 1.44
N ILE A 73 9.44 -10.02 1.45
CA ILE A 73 10.56 -10.88 1.05
C ILE A 73 11.77 -10.64 1.95
N ARG A 74 12.36 -11.72 2.44
CA ARG A 74 13.62 -11.67 3.19
C ARG A 74 14.79 -11.61 2.22
N VAL A 75 15.53 -10.51 2.23
CA VAL A 75 16.68 -10.29 1.34
C VAL A 75 18.02 -10.49 2.05
N SER A 76 18.04 -10.47 3.39
CA SER A 76 19.20 -10.83 4.20
C SER A 76 18.78 -11.36 5.59
N SER A 77 19.75 -11.71 6.44
CA SER A 77 19.47 -12.10 7.83
C SER A 77 18.87 -10.96 8.68
N THR A 78 19.06 -9.71 8.28
CA THR A 78 18.61 -8.52 9.02
C THR A 78 17.61 -7.65 8.26
N GLU A 79 17.20 -8.06 7.06
CA GLU A 79 16.39 -7.22 6.19
C GLU A 79 15.24 -8.01 5.55
N ILE A 80 14.03 -7.47 5.72
CA ILE A 80 12.82 -7.87 5.00
C ILE A 80 12.31 -6.63 4.28
N LEU A 81 12.12 -6.73 2.97
CA LEU A 81 11.46 -5.68 2.19
C LEU A 81 9.95 -5.91 2.21
N ALA A 82 9.21 -4.81 2.27
CA ALA A 82 7.75 -4.80 2.20
C ALA A 82 7.29 -3.93 1.03
N PHE A 83 6.34 -4.45 0.26
CA PHE A 83 5.74 -3.75 -0.86
C PHE A 83 4.21 -3.80 -0.76
N ASN A 84 3.53 -2.86 -1.42
CA ASN A 84 2.09 -3.02 -1.68
C ASN A 84 1.86 -4.23 -2.61
N ASN A 85 0.91 -5.10 -2.29
CA ASN A 85 0.60 -6.26 -3.12
C ASN A 85 -0.29 -5.95 -4.34
N ALA A 86 -0.55 -4.68 -4.64
CA ALA A 86 -1.19 -4.23 -5.87
C ALA A 86 -0.19 -4.18 -7.04
N CYS A 87 -0.53 -4.78 -8.18
CA CYS A 87 0.26 -4.65 -9.39
C CYS A 87 0.25 -3.17 -9.85
N PRO A 88 1.41 -2.54 -10.10
CA PRO A 88 1.52 -1.09 -10.36
C PRO A 88 0.69 -0.51 -11.51
N HIS A 89 0.19 -1.35 -12.43
CA HIS A 89 -0.56 -0.88 -13.61
C HIS A 89 -2.05 -0.71 -13.35
N GLN A 90 -2.70 -1.68 -12.71
CA GLN A 90 -4.17 -1.78 -12.61
C GLN A 90 -4.64 -2.22 -11.22
N GLY A 91 -3.76 -2.25 -10.23
CA GLY A 91 -4.13 -2.58 -8.86
C GLY A 91 -4.48 -4.04 -8.62
N PHE A 92 -4.35 -4.92 -9.62
CA PHE A 92 -4.61 -6.36 -9.43
C PHE A 92 -3.80 -6.90 -8.26
N ARG A 93 -4.47 -7.58 -7.32
CA ARG A 93 -3.85 -8.10 -6.11
C ARG A 93 -3.73 -9.60 -6.16
N ASN A 94 -2.91 -10.11 -5.25
CA ASN A 94 -2.89 -11.51 -4.81
C ASN A 94 -2.37 -12.58 -5.77
N GLY A 95 -2.28 -12.32 -7.07
CA GLY A 95 -1.63 -13.22 -8.01
C GLY A 95 -0.17 -12.87 -8.22
N TRP A 96 0.70 -13.36 -7.34
CA TRP A 96 2.14 -13.12 -7.37
C TRP A 96 2.92 -14.42 -7.35
N SER A 97 4.05 -14.43 -8.05
CA SER A 97 5.11 -15.43 -7.92
C SER A 97 6.47 -14.73 -7.80
N LEU A 98 7.46 -15.38 -7.20
CA LEU A 98 8.83 -14.88 -7.13
C LEU A 98 9.71 -15.67 -8.12
N GLU A 99 10.41 -14.96 -9.00
CA GLU A 99 11.35 -15.49 -9.98
C GLU A 99 12.72 -14.85 -9.74
N GLY A 100 13.64 -15.60 -9.11
CA GLY A 100 14.88 -15.04 -8.61
C GLY A 100 14.59 -13.92 -7.59
N ASN A 101 14.94 -12.68 -7.95
CA ASN A 101 14.70 -11.50 -7.12
C ASN A 101 13.62 -10.56 -7.72
N SER A 102 12.73 -11.10 -8.55
CA SER A 102 11.64 -10.36 -9.20
C SER A 102 10.28 -10.95 -8.88
N PHE A 103 9.35 -10.11 -8.44
CA PHE A 103 7.94 -10.48 -8.30
C PHE A 103 7.24 -10.38 -9.65
N ARG A 104 6.65 -11.49 -10.09
CA ARG A 104 5.83 -11.57 -11.29
C ARG A 104 4.34 -11.51 -10.94
N CYS A 105 3.65 -10.51 -11.46
CA CYS A 105 2.19 -10.39 -11.39
C CYS A 105 1.58 -11.38 -12.39
N SER A 106 0.65 -12.23 -11.94
CA SER A 106 -0.03 -13.18 -12.82
C SER A 106 -0.94 -12.49 -13.84
N ASN A 107 -1.45 -11.30 -13.50
CA ASN A 107 -2.19 -10.45 -14.45
C ASN A 107 -1.21 -9.80 -15.45
N HIS A 108 -1.33 -10.17 -16.72
CA HIS A 108 -0.45 -9.74 -17.83
C HIS A 108 1.03 -10.13 -17.68
N GLY A 109 1.42 -10.91 -16.67
CA GLY A 109 2.74 -11.54 -16.57
C GLY A 109 3.92 -10.59 -16.35
N ARG A 110 3.69 -9.36 -15.88
CA ARG A 110 4.75 -8.36 -15.68
C ARG A 110 5.58 -8.66 -14.44
N SER A 111 6.90 -8.53 -14.56
CA SER A 111 7.84 -8.73 -13.46
C SER A 111 8.44 -7.42 -12.97
N TYR A 112 8.66 -7.32 -11.66
CA TYR A 112 9.20 -6.16 -10.99
C TYR A 112 10.28 -6.60 -10.01
N ASN A 113 11.45 -5.95 -10.05
CA ASN A 113 12.51 -6.25 -9.11
C ASN A 113 12.03 -6.02 -7.66
N ALA A 114 12.35 -6.94 -6.76
CA ALA A 114 12.12 -6.82 -5.33
C ALA A 114 13.17 -5.90 -4.69
N ASN A 115 13.14 -4.62 -5.05
CA ASN A 115 13.94 -3.55 -4.46
C ASN A 115 13.11 -2.26 -4.40
N CYS A 116 13.48 -1.31 -3.53
CA CYS A 116 12.76 -0.04 -3.39
C CYS A 116 13.01 0.96 -4.54
N SER A 117 13.71 0.55 -5.61
CA SER A 117 13.89 1.36 -6.83
C SER A 117 13.03 0.88 -8.01
N SER A 118 12.22 -0.16 -7.81
CA SER A 118 11.29 -0.66 -8.82
C SER A 118 9.97 0.11 -8.82
N ALA A 119 9.05 -0.28 -9.72
CA ALA A 119 7.70 0.29 -9.76
C ALA A 119 6.77 -0.22 -8.65
N LEU A 120 7.19 -1.21 -7.85
CA LEU A 120 6.43 -1.64 -6.68
C LEU A 120 6.50 -0.55 -5.60
N ARG A 121 5.35 -0.16 -5.04
CA ARG A 121 5.31 0.76 -3.90
C ARG A 121 6.00 0.10 -2.71
N CYS A 122 7.21 0.54 -2.39
CA CYS A 122 8.01 0.05 -1.26
C CYS A 122 7.61 0.75 0.04
N TYR A 123 7.65 0.02 1.14
CA TYR A 123 7.42 0.53 2.49
C TYR A 123 8.68 0.42 3.32
N THR A 124 8.86 1.34 4.27
CA THR A 124 9.98 1.26 5.22
C THR A 124 9.71 0.15 6.23
N THR A 125 10.72 -0.66 6.49
CA THR A 125 10.64 -1.76 7.46
C THR A 125 11.69 -1.63 8.55
N ARG A 126 11.40 -2.21 9.72
CA ARG A 126 12.36 -2.36 10.82
C ARG A 126 12.13 -3.68 11.53
N ILE A 127 13.20 -4.44 11.76
CA ILE A 127 13.17 -5.63 12.61
C ILE A 127 13.64 -5.27 14.01
N SER A 128 12.89 -5.66 15.03
CA SER A 128 13.25 -5.53 16.44
C SER A 128 12.84 -6.81 17.18
N GLY A 129 13.83 -7.64 17.53
CA GLY A 129 13.56 -8.99 18.03
C GLY A 129 12.81 -9.81 16.97
N ASN A 130 11.65 -10.35 17.36
CA ASN A 130 10.77 -11.09 16.44
C ASN A 130 9.71 -10.22 15.76
N THR A 131 9.70 -8.91 15.99
CA THR A 131 8.70 -8.02 15.39
C THR A 131 9.27 -7.34 14.14
N LEU A 132 8.55 -7.46 13.04
CA LEU A 132 8.72 -6.64 11.84
C LEU A 132 7.69 -5.51 11.86
N THR A 133 8.17 -4.28 11.90
CA THR A 133 7.34 -3.07 11.74
C THR A 133 7.37 -2.61 10.29
N VAL A 134 6.21 -2.38 9.68
CA VAL A 134 6.06 -1.85 8.30
C VAL A 134 5.35 -0.49 8.36
N SER A 135 6.00 0.56 7.86
CA SER A 135 5.44 1.93 7.80
C SER A 135 4.89 2.23 6.40
N ARG A 136 3.58 2.49 6.30
CA ARG A 136 2.80 2.57 5.04
C ARG A 136 2.58 3.98 4.50
#